data_AF-A0A8S8YWH9-F1
#
_entry.id   AF-A0A8S8YWH9-F1
#
_cell.length_a   1.000
_cell.length_b   1.000
_cell.length_c   1.000
_cell.angle_alpha   90.00
_cell.angle_beta   90.00
_cell.angle_gamma   90.00
#
_symmetry.space_group_name_H-M   'P 1'
#
loop_
_entity.id
_entity.type
_entity.pdbx_description
1 polymer ?
#
loop_
_entity_poly.entity_id
_entity_poly.type
_entity_poly.pdbx_seq_one_letter_code
_entity_poly.pdbx_strand_id
1 'polypeptide(L)'
;MTAKSDLYETLSPLAIELQSNPLFQGVVLTQPITGRNPAVTIEELNKTMNGLGSKPETSHENPVEALSIASELAEDRGCDLMVIGSVYLVGDLFRHMVESKEWDLWEALTAH
;
A
#
# COMPACT_ATOMS: atom_id res chain seq x y z
N MET A 1 7.92 -26.17 -0.38
CA MET A 1 7.35 -25.36 -1.47
C MET A 1 5.97 -24.89 -1.03
N THR A 2 5.87 -23.69 -0.46
CA THR A 2 4.59 -22.99 -0.34
C THR A 2 4.38 -22.28 -1.67
N ALA A 3 3.46 -22.78 -2.50
CA ALA A 3 3.03 -22.04 -3.68
C ALA A 3 2.65 -20.63 -3.24
N LYS A 4 3.08 -19.58 -3.96
CA LYS A 4 2.49 -18.25 -3.85
C LYS A 4 0.97 -18.49 -3.84
N SER A 5 0.29 -18.14 -2.75
CA SER A 5 -1.17 -18.14 -2.72
C SER A 5 -1.64 -17.38 -3.97
N ASP A 6 -2.72 -17.84 -4.59
CA ASP A 6 -3.25 -17.16 -5.77
C ASP A 6 -3.47 -15.69 -5.38
N LEU A 7 -2.80 -14.78 -6.08
CA LEU A 7 -2.87 -13.34 -5.82
C LEU A 7 -4.31 -12.86 -5.91
N TYR A 8 -5.08 -13.46 -6.82
CA TYR A 8 -6.49 -13.18 -7.00
C TYR A 8 -7.29 -13.59 -5.76
N GLU A 9 -7.09 -14.81 -5.26
CA GLU A 9 -7.74 -15.30 -4.03
C GLU A 9 -7.37 -14.43 -2.81
N THR A 10 -6.11 -14.02 -2.73
CA THR A 10 -5.59 -13.20 -1.62
C THR A 10 -6.18 -11.79 -1.62
N LEU A 11 -6.34 -11.18 -2.79
CA LEU A 11 -6.82 -9.80 -2.93
C LEU A 11 -8.34 -9.68 -3.07
N SER A 12 -9.05 -10.77 -3.39
CA SER A 12 -10.50 -10.76 -3.58
C SER A 12 -11.27 -10.14 -2.40
N PRO A 13 -11.01 -10.51 -1.14
CA PRO A 13 -11.74 -9.92 -0.01
C PRO A 13 -11.52 -8.41 0.12
N LEU A 14 -10.28 -7.95 -0.09
CA LEU A 14 -9.94 -6.54 -0.05
C LEU A 14 -10.61 -5.77 -1.18
N ALA A 15 -10.60 -6.31 -2.40
CA ALA A 15 -11.22 -5.67 -3.54
C ALA A 15 -12.75 -5.52 -3.40
N ILE A 16 -13.42 -6.50 -2.77
CA ILE A 16 -14.85 -6.43 -2.45
C ILE A 16 -15.11 -5.30 -1.46
N GLU A 17 -14.32 -5.22 -0.38
CA GLU A 17 -14.47 -4.20 0.65
C GLU A 17 -14.23 -2.78 0.10
N LEU A 18 -13.19 -2.59 -0.71
CA LEU A 18 -12.89 -1.31 -1.38
C LEU A 18 -14.02 -0.85 -2.31
N GLN A 19 -14.83 -1.77 -2.84
CA GLN A 19 -15.95 -1.43 -3.73
C GLN A 19 -17.26 -1.17 -2.97
N SER A 20 -17.51 -1.92 -1.90
CA SER A 20 -18.79 -1.90 -1.19
C SER A 20 -18.83 -0.85 -0.08
N ASN A 21 -17.66 -0.46 0.46
CA ASN A 21 -17.57 0.40 1.62
C ASN A 21 -17.22 1.85 1.21
N PRO A 22 -18.16 2.80 1.38
CA PRO A 22 -17.94 4.19 0.99
C PRO A 22 -16.91 4.92 1.86
N LEU A 23 -16.42 4.32 2.95
CA LEU A 23 -15.32 4.89 3.73
C LEU A 23 -14.00 4.88 2.96
N PHE A 24 -13.81 3.96 2.01
CA PHE A 24 -12.64 3.95 1.15
C PHE A 24 -12.84 4.90 -0.02
N GLN A 25 -12.24 6.08 0.11
CA GLN A 25 -12.36 7.14 -0.88
C GLN A 25 -11.36 7.02 -2.03
N GLY A 26 -10.40 6.09 -2.00
CA GLY A 26 -9.43 5.87 -3.07
C GLY A 26 -8.42 4.77 -2.73
N VAL A 27 -7.67 4.33 -3.73
CA VAL A 27 -6.57 3.36 -3.53
C VAL A 27 -5.40 3.69 -4.45
N VAL A 28 -4.20 3.72 -3.87
CA VAL A 28 -2.92 3.86 -4.58
C VAL A 28 -2.15 2.57 -4.38
N LEU A 29 -1.61 2.01 -5.47
CA LEU A 29 -0.85 0.78 -5.43
C LEU A 29 0.65 1.06 -5.42
N THR A 30 1.39 0.22 -4.71
CA THR A 30 2.85 0.21 -4.71
C THR A 30 3.42 -1.17 -4.42
N GLN A 31 4.73 -1.30 -4.58
CA GLN A 31 5.52 -2.46 -4.17
C GLN A 31 6.59 -2.05 -3.14
N PRO A 32 7.06 -2.95 -2.27
CA PRO A 32 8.19 -2.68 -1.39
C PRO A 32 9.51 -2.63 -2.16
N ILE A 33 10.47 -1.87 -1.64
CA ILE A 33 11.86 -1.79 -2.10
C ILE A 33 12.66 -2.96 -1.52
N THR A 34 12.41 -3.30 -0.25
CA THR A 34 13.11 -4.38 0.45
C THR A 34 12.25 -5.65 0.55
N GLY A 35 12.89 -6.79 0.78
CA GLY A 35 12.19 -8.06 0.92
C GLY A 35 13.12 -9.26 0.90
N ARG A 36 12.66 -10.38 1.48
CA ARG A 36 13.38 -11.67 1.36
C ARG A 36 13.20 -12.32 -0.01
N ASN A 37 12.08 -12.04 -0.67
CA ASN A 37 11.72 -12.56 -1.98
C ASN A 37 11.31 -11.40 -2.88
N PRO A 38 11.41 -11.55 -4.21
CA PRO A 38 10.85 -10.58 -5.14
C PRO A 38 9.37 -10.32 -4.85
N ALA A 39 8.99 -9.05 -4.78
CA ALA A 39 7.60 -8.65 -4.66
C ALA A 39 6.80 -9.06 -5.90
N VAL A 40 5.48 -9.05 -5.76
CA VAL A 40 4.58 -8.98 -6.92
C VAL A 40 4.87 -7.65 -7.62
N THR A 41 5.01 -7.66 -8.95
CA THR A 41 5.30 -6.41 -9.67
C THR A 41 4.09 -5.50 -9.64
N ILE A 42 4.32 -4.20 -9.75
CA ILE A 42 3.24 -3.21 -9.72
C ILE A 42 2.24 -3.44 -10.85
N GLU A 43 2.68 -3.90 -12.03
CA GLU A 43 1.81 -4.24 -13.16
C GLU A 43 0.91 -5.44 -12.86
N GLU A 44 1.47 -6.49 -12.25
CA GLU A 44 0.72 -7.69 -11.88
C GLU A 44 -0.32 -7.36 -10.81
N LEU A 45 0.05 -6.56 -9.80
CA LEU A 45 -0.85 -6.08 -8.76
C LEU A 45 -1.97 -5.22 -9.34
N ASN A 46 -1.64 -4.24 -10.17
CA ASN A 46 -2.60 -3.34 -10.81
C ASN A 46 -3.58 -4.11 -11.72
N LYS A 47 -3.06 -5.02 -12.54
CA LYS A 47 -3.88 -5.89 -13.40
C LYS A 47 -4.85 -6.73 -12.57
N THR A 48 -4.39 -7.28 -11.45
CA THR A 48 -5.21 -8.14 -10.58
C THR A 48 -6.31 -7.33 -9.89
N MET A 49 -5.98 -6.19 -9.32
CA MET A 49 -6.95 -5.31 -8.66
C MET A 49 -8.03 -4.82 -9.63
N ASN A 50 -7.64 -4.43 -10.85
CA ASN A 50 -8.60 -4.09 -11.91
C ASN A 50 -9.47 -5.28 -12.32
N GLY A 51 -8.88 -6.48 -12.44
CA GLY A 51 -9.63 -7.70 -12.74
C GLY A 51 -10.66 -8.06 -11.67
N LEU A 52 -10.40 -7.68 -10.42
CA LEU A 52 -11.31 -7.82 -9.29
C LEU A 52 -12.38 -6.71 -9.19
N GLY A 53 -12.35 -5.72 -10.08
CA GLY A 53 -13.28 -4.59 -10.11
C GLY A 53 -12.88 -3.39 -9.25
N SER A 54 -11.77 -3.47 -8.52
CA SER A 54 -11.19 -2.30 -7.86
C SER A 54 -10.63 -1.36 -8.94
N LYS A 55 -10.72 -0.05 -8.71
CA LYS A 55 -10.21 0.97 -9.63
C LYS A 55 -9.16 1.82 -8.92
N PRO A 56 -7.89 1.38 -8.92
CA PRO A 56 -6.81 2.18 -8.39
C PRO A 56 -6.72 3.54 -9.08
N GLU A 57 -6.47 4.57 -8.29
CA GLU A 57 -6.25 5.94 -8.75
C GLU A 57 -4.94 6.03 -9.53
N THR A 58 -3.90 5.39 -8.99
CA THR A 58 -2.58 5.28 -9.61
C THR A 58 -1.79 4.11 -9.02
N SER A 59 -0.69 3.77 -9.67
CA SER A 59 0.23 2.72 -9.26
C SER A 59 1.68 3.16 -9.50
N HIS A 60 2.52 3.08 -8.48
CA HIS A 60 3.92 3.50 -8.55
C HIS A 60 4.85 2.41 -8.00
N GLU A 61 6.02 2.21 -8.60
CA GLU A 61 6.98 1.23 -8.08
C GLU A 61 7.62 1.67 -6.77
N ASN A 62 7.89 2.97 -6.64
CA ASN A 62 8.53 3.53 -5.47
C ASN A 62 7.48 3.83 -4.38
N PRO A 63 7.54 3.16 -3.21
CA PRO A 63 6.56 3.35 -2.16
C PRO A 63 6.59 4.74 -1.53
N VAL A 64 7.72 5.44 -1.57
CA VAL A 64 7.81 6.82 -1.07
C VAL A 64 7.02 7.77 -1.97
N GLU A 65 7.16 7.62 -3.29
CA GLU A 65 6.38 8.42 -4.26
C GLU A 65 4.89 8.10 -4.14
N ALA A 66 4.54 6.82 -4.02
CA ALA A 66 3.18 6.38 -3.81
C ALA A 66 2.56 6.97 -2.53
N LEU A 67 3.33 7.00 -1.42
CA LEU A 67 2.90 7.59 -0.16
C LEU A 67 2.65 9.10 -0.29
N SER A 68 3.52 9.82 -0.99
CA SER A 68 3.35 11.26 -1.23
C SER A 68 2.05 11.54 -1.96
N ILE A 69 1.81 10.84 -3.08
CA ILE A 69 0.59 11.00 -3.88
C ILE A 69 -0.65 10.61 -3.08
N ALA A 70 -0.60 9.51 -2.33
CA ALA A 70 -1.72 9.10 -1.50
C ALA A 70 -2.01 10.11 -0.36
N SER A 71 -0.98 10.77 0.16
CA SER A 71 -1.12 11.82 1.18
C SER A 71 -1.78 13.07 0.61
N GLU A 72 -1.38 13.52 -0.58
CA GLU A 72 -1.99 14.64 -1.29
C GLU A 72 -3.47 14.37 -1.58
N LEU A 73 -3.79 13.16 -2.09
CA LEU A 73 -5.18 12.74 -2.33
C LEU A 73 -6.00 12.70 -1.04
N ALA A 74 -5.40 12.26 0.06
CA ALA A 74 -6.08 12.17 1.35
C ALA A 74 -6.38 13.56 1.92
N GLU A 75 -5.43 14.49 1.82
CA GLU A 75 -5.61 15.89 2.21
C GLU A 75 -6.71 16.57 1.38
N ASP A 76 -6.67 16.43 0.06
CA ASP A 76 -7.67 16.99 -0.86
C ASP A 76 -9.09 16.48 -0.59
N ARG A 77 -9.22 15.23 -0.13
CA ARG A 77 -10.50 14.57 0.17
C ARG A 77 -10.91 14.70 1.64
N GLY A 78 -10.06 15.24 2.50
CA GLY A 78 -10.28 15.32 3.93
C GLY A 78 -10.44 13.95 4.59
N CYS A 79 -9.68 12.95 4.16
CA CYS A 79 -9.74 11.59 4.70
C CYS A 79 -8.40 11.15 5.32
N ASP A 80 -8.47 10.15 6.20
CA ASP A 80 -7.28 9.53 6.78
C ASP A 80 -6.59 8.60 5.77
N LEU A 81 -5.27 8.48 5.89
CA LEU A 81 -4.46 7.59 5.07
C LEU A 81 -4.19 6.26 5.78
N MET A 82 -4.43 5.15 5.09
CA MET A 82 -4.16 3.80 5.59
C MET A 82 -3.23 3.06 4.65
N VAL A 83 -2.15 2.46 5.20
CA VAL A 83 -1.21 1.62 4.45
C VAL A 83 -1.48 0.15 4.77
N ILE A 84 -1.75 -0.65 3.74
CA ILE A 84 -1.88 -2.11 3.85
C ILE A 84 -0.76 -2.75 3.03
N GLY A 85 -0.03 -3.67 3.63
CA GLY A 85 0.95 -4.46 2.88
C GLY A 85 1.85 -5.28 3.77
N SER A 86 2.95 -5.76 3.18
CA SER A 86 3.96 -6.52 3.92
C SER A 86 4.69 -5.65 4.94
N VAL A 87 5.27 -6.29 5.96
CA VAL A 87 6.17 -5.62 6.92
C VAL A 87 7.35 -4.92 6.26
N TYR A 88 7.77 -5.35 5.06
CA TYR A 88 8.83 -4.69 4.31
C TYR A 88 8.36 -3.37 3.70
N LEU A 89 7.14 -3.33 3.14
CA LEU A 89 6.56 -2.09 2.63
C LEU A 89 6.47 -1.05 3.74
N VAL A 90 5.89 -1.46 4.87
CA VAL A 90 5.75 -0.60 6.05
C VAL A 90 7.14 -0.15 6.53
N GLY A 91 8.11 -1.05 6.63
CA GLY A 91 9.49 -0.73 7.01
C GLY A 91 10.21 0.23 6.06
N ASP A 92 9.98 0.12 4.74
CA ASP A 92 10.56 1.03 3.75
C ASP A 92 10.03 2.46 3.93
N LEU A 93 8.72 2.60 4.19
CA LEU A 93 8.10 3.89 4.47
C LEU A 93 8.61 4.48 5.79
N PHE A 94 8.66 3.69 6.87
CA PHE A 94 9.18 4.15 8.16
C PHE A 94 10.63 4.60 8.07
N ARG A 95 11.49 3.85 7.37
CA ARG A 95 12.87 4.24 7.12
C ARG A 95 12.94 5.62 6.48
N HIS A 96 12.16 5.83 5.41
CA HIS A 96 12.10 7.12 4.74
C HIS A 96 11.66 8.25 5.68
N MET A 97 10.65 8.04 6.52
CA MET A 97 10.16 9.05 7.46
C MET A 97 11.21 9.44 8.51
N VAL A 98 11.96 8.47 9.03
CA VAL A 98 13.03 8.75 10.00
C VAL A 98 14.20 9.47 9.36
N GLU A 99 14.62 9.04 8.17
CA GLU A 99 15.73 9.65 7.44
C GLU A 99 15.40 11.07 6.95
N SER A 100 14.14 11.35 6.62
CA SER A 100 13.71 12.64 6.06
C SER A 100 13.24 13.67 7.09
N LYS A 101 12.71 13.25 8.25
CA LYS A 101 12.06 14.15 9.22
C LYS A 101 12.68 14.14 10.63
N GLU A 102 13.84 13.52 10.82
CA GLU A 102 14.47 13.31 12.14
C GLU A 102 13.50 12.70 13.17
N TRP A 103 12.55 11.88 12.68
CA TRP A 103 11.53 11.30 13.53
C TRP A 103 12.12 10.22 14.43
N ASP A 104 11.75 10.23 15.71
CA ASP A 104 12.13 9.17 16.63
C ASP A 104 11.34 7.90 16.29
N LEU A 105 12.06 6.91 15.73
CA LEU A 105 11.51 5.61 15.38
C LEU A 105 10.87 4.91 16.60
N TRP A 106 11.39 5.16 17.80
CA TRP A 106 10.86 4.57 19.04
C TRP A 106 9.49 5.15 19.38
N GLU A 107 9.31 6.45 19.26
CA GLU A 107 7.99 7.08 19.42
C GLU A 107 7.02 6.61 18.34
N ALA A 108 7.46 6.55 17.09
CA ALA A 108 6.61 6.17 15.95
C ALA A 108 6.17 4.69 15.94
N LEU A 109 6.94 3.79 16.56
CA LEU A 109 6.64 2.36 16.67
C LEU A 109 6.07 1.94 18.02
N THR A 110 5.89 2.89 18.95
CA THR A 110 5.22 2.58 20.22
C THR A 110 3.76 2.24 19.93
N ALA A 111 3.38 0.99 20.19
CA ALA A 111 2.00 0.56 20.05
C ALA A 111 1.11 1.34 21.04
N HIS A 112 0.16 2.10 20.50
CA HIS A 112 -0.89 2.77 21.26
C HIS A 112 -2.13 1.88 21.40
#